data_AF-A0A4U0ZK50-F1
#
_entry.id   AF-A0A4U0ZK50-F1
#
_cell.length_a   1.000
_cell.length_b   1.000
_cell.length_c   1.000
_cell.angle_alpha   90.00
_cell.angle_beta   90.00
_cell.angle_gamma   90.00
#
_symmetry.space_group_name_H-M   'P 1'
#
loop_
_entity.id
_entity.type
_entity.pdbx_description
1 polymer ?
#
loop_
_entity_poly.entity_id
_entity_poly.type
_entity_poly.pdbx_seq_one_letter_code
_entity_poly.pdbx_strand_id
1 'polypeptide(L)' 'IALIFLSSITKRMQENNLFKNYTMQEVLDELDIIECFEVPGQQLQIGETTKRQIELYTKLGVTPPASLQ' A
#
# COMPACT_ATOMS: atom_id res chain seq x y z
N ILE A 1 0.59 17.07 8.90
CA ILE A 1 0.10 16.21 7.79
C ILE A 1 0.42 14.73 8.05
N ALA A 2 1.67 14.35 8.35
CA ALA A 2 2.04 12.94 8.63
C ALA A 2 1.14 12.20 9.64
N LEU A 3 0.81 12.83 10.77
CA LEU A 3 -0.05 12.22 11.79
C LEU A 3 -1.50 11.96 11.33
N ILE A 4 -2.00 12.73 10.35
CA ILE A 4 -3.33 12.52 9.77
C ILE A 4 -3.33 11.22 8.96
N PHE A 5 -2.29 10.99 8.16
CA PHE A 5 -2.12 9.73 7.43
C PHE A 5 -1.94 8.56 8.38
N LEU A 6 -1.08 8.69 9.39
CA LEU A 6 -0.85 7.64 10.37
C LEU A 6 -2.15 7.28 11.12
N SER A 7 -2.93 8.29 11.52
CA SER A 7 -4.24 8.10 12.16
C SER A 7 -5.23 7.39 11.22
N SER A 8 -5.27 7.77 9.93
CA SER A 8 -6.13 7.11 8.94
C SER A 8 -5.77 5.64 8.74
N ILE A 9 -4.47 5.33 8.59
CA ILE A 9 -3.98 3.95 8.42
C ILE A 9 -4.26 3.15 9.69
N THR A 10 -3.99 3.72 10.88
CA THR A 10 -4.27 3.08 12.16
C THR A 10 -5.75 2.73 12.30
N LYS A 11 -6.65 3.66 11.97
CA LYS A 11 -8.09 3.43 11.99
C LYS A 11 -8.48 2.28 11.06
N ARG A 12 -7.99 2.27 9.82
CA ARG A 12 -8.25 1.20 8.85
C ARG A 12 -7.74 -0.16 9.31
N MET A 13 -6.57 -0.19 9.95
CA MET A 13 -6.02 -1.42 10.51
C MET A 13 -6.84 -1.95 11.70
N GLN A 14 -7.40 -1.07 12.53
CA GLN A 14 -8.32 -1.47 13.60
C GLN A 14 -9.62 -2.04 13.02
N GLU A 15 -10.25 -1.34 12.08
CA GLU A 15 -11.50 -1.75 11.42
C GLU A 15 -11.38 -3.14 10.75
N ASN A 16 -10.20 -3.44 10.18
CA ASN A 16 -9.95 -4.70 9.46
C ASN A 16 -9.20 -5.75 10.28
N ASN A 17 -9.03 -5.55 11.60
CA ASN A 17 -8.28 -6.45 12.48
C ASN A 17 -6.85 -6.76 12.02
N LEU A 18 -6.22 -5.84 11.27
CA LEU A 18 -4.89 -6.04 10.70
C LEU A 18 -3.80 -6.13 11.79
N PHE A 19 -4.00 -5.46 12.93
CA PHE A 19 -3.07 -5.52 14.07
C PHE A 19 -2.90 -6.91 14.70
N LYS A 20 -3.73 -7.90 14.32
CA LYS A 20 -3.53 -9.30 14.72
C LYS A 20 -2.38 -9.97 13.98
N ASN A 21 -2.09 -9.51 12.75
CA ASN A 21 -1.16 -10.15 11.84
C ASN A 21 0.02 -9.24 11.45
N TYR A 22 -0.14 -7.93 11.62
CA TYR A 22 0.85 -6.93 11.20
C TYR A 22 0.95 -5.80 12.21
N THR A 23 2.17 -5.32 12.40
CA THR A 23 2.46 -4.01 13.00
C THR A 23 2.26 -2.90 11.97
N MET A 24 2.19 -1.65 12.43
CA MET A 24 2.17 -0.48 11.53
C MET A 24 3.38 -0.49 10.60
N GLN A 25 4.56 -0.78 11.15
CA GLN A 25 5.80 -0.77 10.41
C GLN A 25 5.79 -1.83 9.29
N GLU A 26 5.41 -3.07 9.60
CA GLU A 26 5.32 -4.13 8.58
C GLU A 26 4.35 -3.82 7.44
N VAL A 27 3.25 -3.09 7.72
CA VAL A 27 2.35 -2.62 6.66
C VAL A 27 3.03 -1.57 5.79
N LEU A 28 3.76 -0.63 6.38
CA LEU A 28 4.47 0.40 5.61
C LEU A 28 5.60 -0.22 4.79
N ASP A 29 6.37 -1.15 5.36
CA ASP A 29 7.46 -1.85 4.68
C ASP A 29 6.95 -2.63 3.46
N GLU A 30 5.81 -3.33 3.58
CA GLU A 30 5.21 -4.07 2.46
C GLU A 30 4.76 -3.16 1.30
N LEU A 31 4.34 -1.93 1.61
CA LEU A 31 3.90 -0.94 0.63
C LEU A 31 5.06 -0.13 0.02
N ASP A 32 6.19 -0.02 0.72
CA ASP A 32 7.37 0.72 0.25
C ASP A 32 8.20 -0.06 -0.79
N ILE A 33 7.95 -1.36 -0.94
CA ILE A 33 8.66 -2.24 -1.89
C ILE A 33 8.15 -2.07 -3.34
N ILE A 34 7.07 -1.34 -3.57
CA ILE A 34 6.45 -1.27 -4.90
C ILE A 34 7.37 -0.55 -5.89
N GLU A 35 7.90 -1.31 -6.84
CA GLU A 35 8.78 -0.79 -7.89
C GLU A 35 8.01 0.15 -8.83
N CYS A 36 8.59 1.31 -9.11
CA CYS A 36 8.05 2.29 -10.04
C CYS A 36 9.12 2.63 -11.07
N PHE A 37 8.76 2.55 -12.35
CA PHE A 37 9.65 2.81 -13.48
C PHE A 37 9.18 4.07 -14.20
N GLU A 38 10.09 5.04 -14.32
CA GLU A 38 9.86 6.23 -15.12
C GLU A 38 10.80 6.19 -16.33
N VAL A 39 10.22 6.14 -17.53
CA VAL A 39 10.96 6.36 -18.78
C VAL A 39 10.70 7.79 -19.22
N PRO A 40 11.73 8.61 -19.51
CA PRO A 40 11.54 9.99 -19.94
C PRO A 40 10.57 10.09 -21.11
N GLY A 41 9.51 10.90 -20.95
CA GLY A 41 8.46 11.08 -21.96
C GLY A 41 7.35 10.03 -21.95
N GLN A 42 7.36 9.07 -21.02
CA GLN A 42 6.28 8.12 -20.80
C GLN A 42 5.64 8.32 -19.42
N GLN A 43 4.43 7.80 -19.25
CA GLN A 43 3.77 7.79 -17.94
C GLN A 43 4.52 6.84 -16.99
N LEU A 44 4.60 7.21 -15.71
CA LEU A 44 5.11 6.34 -14.65
C LEU A 44 4.41 4.97 -14.70
N GLN A 45 5.20 3.91 -14.77
CA GLN A 45 4.71 2.54 -14.77
C GLN A 45 4.99 1.91 -13.41
N ILE A 46 4.01 1.20 -12.87
CA ILE A 46 4.14 0.49 -11.61
C ILE A 46 4.47 -0.97 -11.94
N GLY A 47 5.54 -1.49 -11.34
CA GLY A 47 5.95 -2.89 -11.45
C GLY A 47 4.91 -3.84 -10.88
N GLU A 48 5.24 -5.14 -10.82
CA GLU A 48 4.31 -6.16 -10.33
C GLU A 48 3.82 -5.83 -8.90
N THR A 49 2.50 -5.78 -8.71
CA THR A 49 1.91 -5.68 -7.37
C THR A 49 1.48 -7.07 -6.92
N THR A 50 2.04 -7.52 -5.79
CA THR A 50 1.77 -8.86 -5.27
C THR A 50 0.33 -8.98 -4.73
N LYS A 51 -0.18 -10.21 -4.61
CA LYS A 51 -1.50 -10.46 -4.01
C LYS A 51 -1.62 -9.92 -2.59
N ARG A 52 -0.54 -10.02 -1.81
CA ARG A 52 -0.48 -9.50 -0.44
C ARG A 52 -0.63 -7.97 -0.42
N GLN A 53 0.05 -7.27 -1.32
CA GLN A 53 -0.06 -5.82 -1.47
C GLN A 53 -1.46 -5.41 -1.92
N ILE A 54 -2.05 -6.10 -2.90
CA ILE A 54 -3.44 -5.87 -3.37
C ILE A 54 -4.44 -6.00 -2.20
N GLU A 55 -4.28 -7.05 -1.38
CA GLU A 55 -5.13 -7.29 -0.22
C GLU A 55 -4.97 -6.18 0.84
N LEU A 56 -3.73 -5.75 1.11
CA LEU A 56 -3.47 -4.65 2.04
C LEU A 56 -4.07 -3.33 1.56
N TYR A 57 -3.88 -2.95 0.28
CA TYR A 57 -4.51 -1.76 -0.29
C TYR A 57 -6.03 -1.78 -0.11
N THR A 58 -6.64 -2.92 -0.44
CA THR A 58 -8.09 -3.11 -0.31
C THR A 58 -8.56 -2.93 1.14
N LYS A 59 -7.87 -3.55 2.11
CA LYS A 59 -8.18 -3.42 3.55
C LYS A 59 -7.92 -2.01 4.08
N LEU A 60 -6.95 -1.29 3.52
CA LEU A 60 -6.72 0.12 3.84
C LEU A 60 -7.73 1.06 3.16
N GLY A 61 -8.62 0.52 2.32
CA GLY A 61 -9.65 1.28 1.62
C GLY A 61 -9.09 2.13 0.47
N VAL A 62 -7.99 1.69 -0.13
CA VAL A 62 -7.30 2.34 -1.24
C VAL A 62 -7.36 1.42 -2.45
N THR A 63 -7.63 1.96 -3.63
CA THR A 63 -7.60 1.20 -4.88
C THR A 63 -6.15 0.76 -5.15
N PRO A 64 -5.88 -0.55 -5.31
CA PRO A 64 -4.56 -1.02 -5.69
C PRO A 64 -4.09 -0.36 -6.99
N PRO A 65 -2.79 -0.07 -7.13
CA PRO A 65 -2.26 0.49 -8.38
C PRO A 65 -2.48 -0.47 -9.55
N ALA A 66 -2.67 0.10 -10.75
CA ALA A 66 -2.63 -0.67 -11.99
C ALA A 66 -1.17 -1.03 -12.29
N SER A 67 -0.74 -2.21 -11.86
CA SER A 67 0.59 -2.75 -12.15
C SER A 67 0.67 -3.30 -13.57
N LEU A 68 1.87 -3.28 -14.14
CA LEU A 68 2.22 -4.14 -15.27
C LEU A 68 2.08 -5.59 -14.82
N GLN A 69 1.09 -6.32 -15.37
CA GLN A 69 0.96 -7.78 -15.23
C GLN A 69 1.61 -8.48 -16.42
#